data_AF-A0A3S0VIN3-F1
#
_entry.id   AF-A0A3S0VIN3-F1
#
_cell.length_a   1.000
_cell.length_b   1.000
_cell.length_c   1.000
_cell.angle_alpha   90.00
_cell.angle_beta   90.00
_cell.angle_gamma   90.00
#
_symmetry.space_group_name_H-M   'P 1'
#
loop_
_entity.id
_entity.type
_entity.pdbx_description
1 polymer ?
#
loop_
_entity_poly.entity_id
_entity_poly.type
_entity_poly.pdbx_seq_one_letter_code
_entity_poly.pdbx_strand_id
1 'polypeptide(L)'
;MYKKEDASFIQLYKKYGIERQEMEVKVEEWKKGLNQKLIDSFSVAFQRDQSSRKEGNYPEVIKNDKKNAELLKWMFENYGFPSLQKIGLWNGDLMMPSGPVLLHMADYDEYQQYFKTKILEYVKSGDCPPRDYAAMIDRNDSHHKRPYTYGVYQGYENIKDSATVNRNRKSIGLPSLKHAQWITKDFFKK
;
A
#
# COMPACT_ATOMS: atom_id res chain seq x y z
N MET A 1 -1.22 4.73 14.01
CA MET A 1 -2.61 5.08 14.37
C MET A 1 -2.57 5.71 15.74
N TYR A 2 -3.29 6.82 15.96
CA TYR A 2 -3.33 7.48 17.27
C TYR A 2 -3.77 6.49 18.34
N LYS A 3 -2.97 6.35 19.39
CA LYS A 3 -3.32 5.65 20.62
C LYS A 3 -3.30 6.70 21.73
N LYS A 4 -4.31 6.69 22.59
CA LYS A 4 -4.42 7.68 23.69
C LYS A 4 -3.25 7.59 24.67
N GLU A 5 -2.56 6.46 24.67
CA GLU A 5 -1.45 6.10 25.54
C GLU A 5 -0.07 6.35 24.89
N ASP A 6 -0.01 6.75 23.61
CA ASP A 6 1.27 6.99 22.93
C ASP A 6 1.86 8.36 23.32
N ALA A 7 2.54 8.36 24.47
CA ALA A 7 3.15 9.57 25.03
C ALA A 7 4.17 10.23 24.08
N SER A 8 4.90 9.43 23.29
CA SER A 8 5.90 9.94 22.34
C SER A 8 5.24 10.71 21.20
N PHE A 9 4.13 10.17 20.68
CA PHE A 9 3.33 10.81 19.64
C PHE A 9 2.67 12.09 20.17
N ILE A 10 2.07 12.06 21.36
CA ILE A 10 1.45 13.25 21.97
C ILE A 10 2.48 14.36 22.22
N GLN A 11 3.66 14.01 22.73
CA GLN A 11 4.72 14.98 22.99
C GLN A 11 5.24 15.64 21.72
N LEU A 12 5.33 14.89 20.61
CA LEU A 12 5.73 15.43 19.32
C LEU A 12 4.79 16.53 18.84
N TYR A 13 3.48 16.31 18.90
CA TYR A 13 2.48 17.29 18.47
C TYR A 13 2.44 18.51 19.38
N LYS A 14 2.56 18.29 20.69
CA LYS A 14 2.65 19.37 21.68
C LYS A 14 3.85 20.28 21.42
N LYS A 15 5.01 19.72 21.03
CA LYS A 15 6.20 20.50 20.64
C LYS A 15 5.91 21.48 19.50
N TYR A 16 4.97 21.17 18.62
CA TYR A 16 4.55 22.02 17.51
C TYR A 16 3.26 22.79 17.78
N GLY A 17 2.82 22.88 19.04
CA GLY A 17 1.66 23.69 19.45
C GLY A 17 0.30 23.05 19.20
N ILE A 18 0.24 21.76 18.88
CA ILE A 18 -1.03 21.03 18.72
C ILE A 18 -1.36 20.34 20.05
N GLU A 19 -2.42 20.82 20.69
CA GLU A 19 -2.88 20.27 21.97
C GLU A 19 -3.56 18.91 21.79
N ARG A 20 -3.57 18.12 22.87
CA ARG A 20 -4.16 16.77 22.86
C ARG A 20 -5.63 16.79 22.44
N GLN A 21 -6.41 17.74 22.96
CA GLN A 21 -7.83 17.86 22.68
C GLN A 21 -8.07 18.14 21.19
N GLU A 22 -7.25 18.99 20.58
CA GLU A 22 -7.32 19.29 19.15
C GLU A 22 -7.04 18.04 18.30
N MET A 23 -6.01 17.28 18.68
CA MET A 23 -5.69 16.00 18.04
C MET A 23 -6.86 15.00 18.16
N GLU A 24 -7.45 14.87 19.34
CA GLU A 24 -8.57 13.96 19.59
C GLU A 24 -9.79 14.34 18.76
N VAL A 25 -10.12 15.64 18.67
CA VAL A 25 -11.19 16.14 17.78
C VAL A 25 -10.91 15.77 16.34
N LYS A 26 -9.68 16.01 15.84
CA LYS A 26 -9.31 15.67 14.44
C LYS A 26 -9.40 14.18 14.15
N VAL A 27 -9.03 13.33 15.12
CA VAL A 27 -9.16 11.87 14.97
C VAL A 27 -10.63 11.46 14.91
N GLU A 28 -11.49 12.02 15.75
CA GLU A 28 -12.93 11.71 15.72
C GLU A 28 -13.62 12.25 14.45
N GLU A 29 -13.23 13.43 13.96
CA GLU A 29 -13.67 13.95 12.66
C GLU A 29 -13.28 13.00 11.52
N TRP A 30 -12.02 12.56 11.50
CA TRP A 30 -11.53 11.60 10.51
C TRP A 30 -12.29 10.28 10.55
N LYS A 31 -12.52 9.70 11.74
CA LYS A 31 -13.30 8.46 11.90
C LYS A 31 -14.71 8.57 11.35
N LYS A 32 -15.38 9.71 11.58
CA LYS A 32 -16.72 9.99 11.04
C LYS A 32 -16.72 10.12 9.52
N GLY A 33 -15.60 10.54 8.93
CA GLY A 33 -15.41 10.68 7.49
C GLY A 33 -15.05 9.38 6.75
N LEU A 34 -14.87 8.26 7.46
CA LEU A 34 -14.55 6.97 6.84
C LEU A 34 -15.71 6.46 5.98
N ASN A 35 -15.35 5.80 4.88
CA ASN A 35 -16.33 5.21 3.96
C ASN A 35 -16.61 3.76 4.35
N GLN A 36 -17.70 3.53 5.09
CA GLN A 36 -18.05 2.19 5.59
C GLN A 36 -18.19 1.15 4.47
N LYS A 37 -18.83 1.51 3.34
CA LYS A 37 -19.00 0.58 2.23
C LYS A 37 -17.66 0.18 1.59
N LEU A 38 -16.72 1.12 1.51
CA LEU A 38 -15.36 0.83 1.05
C LEU A 38 -14.58 0.00 2.09
N ILE A 39 -14.76 0.26 3.39
CA ILE A 39 -14.21 -0.55 4.49
C ILE A 39 -14.68 -2.00 4.35
N ASP A 40 -15.98 -2.23 4.25
CA ASP A 40 -16.57 -3.58 4.16
C ASP A 40 -16.06 -4.30 2.90
N SER A 41 -16.07 -3.61 1.76
CA SER A 41 -15.61 -4.17 0.49
C SER A 41 -14.13 -4.55 0.54
N PHE A 42 -13.28 -3.68 1.09
CA PHE A 42 -11.86 -3.95 1.21
C PHE A 42 -11.57 -5.05 2.24
N SER A 43 -12.36 -5.14 3.31
CA SER A 43 -12.26 -6.22 4.31
C SER A 43 -12.51 -7.59 3.67
N VAL A 44 -13.54 -7.70 2.83
CA VAL A 44 -13.81 -8.92 2.07
C VAL A 44 -12.64 -9.28 1.15
N ALA A 45 -12.09 -8.29 0.42
CA ALA A 45 -10.97 -8.52 -0.46
C ALA A 45 -9.72 -9.01 0.29
N PHE A 46 -9.40 -8.34 1.40
CA PHE A 46 -8.24 -8.63 2.22
C PHE A 46 -8.36 -9.99 2.92
N GLN A 47 -9.50 -10.31 3.54
CA GLN A 47 -9.70 -11.60 4.18
C GLN A 47 -9.59 -12.75 3.19
N ARG A 48 -10.20 -12.61 2.01
CA ARG A 48 -10.14 -13.62 0.94
C ARG A 48 -8.72 -13.83 0.40
N ASP A 49 -7.95 -12.75 0.27
CA ASP A 49 -6.53 -12.82 -0.09
C ASP A 49 -5.72 -13.60 0.95
N GLN A 50 -5.94 -13.33 2.23
CA GLN A 50 -5.15 -13.93 3.31
C GLN A 50 -5.56 -15.37 3.65
N SER A 51 -6.85 -15.71 3.59
CA SER A 51 -7.35 -17.05 3.95
C SER A 51 -6.91 -18.12 2.94
N SER A 52 -7.13 -17.86 1.65
CA SER A 52 -6.80 -18.81 0.58
C SER A 52 -5.32 -19.21 0.53
N ARG A 53 -4.44 -18.28 0.95
CA ARG A 53 -2.99 -18.50 1.00
C ARG A 53 -2.55 -19.31 2.22
N LYS A 54 -3.26 -19.22 3.35
CA LYS A 54 -2.98 -20.05 4.54
C LYS A 54 -3.26 -21.53 4.29
N GLU A 55 -4.26 -21.81 3.47
CA GLU A 55 -4.68 -23.17 3.14
C GLU A 55 -3.81 -23.85 2.07
N GLY A 56 -2.95 -23.09 1.37
CA GLY A 56 -2.05 -23.64 0.34
C GLY A 56 -2.73 -24.16 -0.92
N ASN A 57 -4.03 -23.90 -1.10
CA ASN A 57 -4.82 -24.37 -2.24
C ASN A 57 -4.67 -23.41 -3.44
N TYR A 58 -3.69 -23.68 -4.30
CA TYR A 58 -3.32 -22.81 -5.42
C TYR A 58 -4.46 -22.52 -6.42
N PRO A 59 -5.30 -23.49 -6.83
CA PRO A 59 -6.51 -23.20 -7.61
C PRO A 59 -7.47 -22.21 -6.96
N GLU A 60 -7.69 -22.32 -5.65
CA GLU A 60 -8.55 -21.38 -4.92
C GLU A 60 -7.90 -19.99 -4.79
N VAL A 61 -6.56 -19.92 -4.65
CA VAL A 61 -5.84 -18.63 -4.67
C VAL A 61 -6.08 -17.89 -6.00
N ILE A 62 -5.90 -18.57 -7.15
CA ILE A 62 -6.12 -17.97 -8.47
C ILE A 62 -7.55 -17.43 -8.61
N LYS A 63 -8.52 -18.26 -8.25
CA LYS A 63 -9.95 -17.90 -8.31
C LYS A 63 -10.27 -16.71 -7.42
N ASN A 64 -9.71 -16.67 -6.22
CA ASN A 64 -9.94 -15.61 -5.25
C ASN A 64 -9.26 -14.31 -5.62
N ASP A 65 -8.06 -14.37 -6.18
CA ASP A 65 -7.36 -13.19 -6.67
C ASP A 65 -8.08 -12.56 -7.86
N LYS A 66 -8.62 -13.35 -8.80
CA LYS A 66 -9.45 -12.80 -9.89
C LYS A 66 -10.70 -12.10 -9.35
N LYS A 67 -11.36 -12.67 -8.35
CA LYS A 67 -12.48 -11.99 -7.67
C LYS A 67 -12.03 -10.72 -6.92
N ASN A 68 -10.82 -10.71 -6.37
CA ASN A 68 -10.24 -9.53 -5.74
C ASN A 68 -9.93 -8.45 -6.78
N ALA A 69 -9.42 -8.80 -7.95
CA ALA A 69 -9.14 -7.88 -9.03
C ALA A 69 -10.42 -7.16 -9.47
N GLU A 70 -11.51 -7.90 -9.71
CA GLU A 70 -12.80 -7.32 -10.07
C GLU A 70 -13.37 -6.42 -8.96
N LEU A 71 -13.29 -6.87 -7.70
CA LEU A 71 -13.76 -6.07 -6.57
C LEU A 71 -12.94 -4.78 -6.40
N LEU A 72 -11.61 -4.83 -6.56
CA LEU A 72 -10.74 -3.66 -6.51
C LEU A 72 -11.05 -2.69 -7.64
N LYS A 73 -11.23 -3.19 -8.86
CA LYS A 73 -11.62 -2.38 -10.01
C LYS A 73 -12.94 -1.66 -9.72
N TRP A 74 -13.96 -2.38 -9.26
CA TRP A 74 -15.24 -1.78 -8.88
C TRP A 74 -15.09 -0.74 -7.76
N MET A 75 -14.28 -1.02 -6.73
CA MET A 75 -14.00 -0.05 -5.65
C MET A 75 -13.35 1.22 -6.22
N PHE A 76 -12.38 1.10 -7.10
CA PHE A 76 -11.69 2.23 -7.73
C PHE A 76 -12.66 3.10 -8.55
N GLU A 77 -13.58 2.47 -9.27
CA GLU A 77 -14.57 3.14 -10.12
C GLU A 77 -15.66 3.85 -9.30
N ASN A 78 -16.02 3.34 -8.12
CA ASN A 78 -17.17 3.84 -7.35
C ASN A 78 -16.77 4.71 -6.14
N TYR A 79 -15.60 4.45 -5.55
CA TYR A 79 -15.17 5.06 -4.28
C TYR A 79 -13.70 5.54 -4.32
N GLY A 80 -12.97 5.16 -5.36
CA GLY A 80 -11.53 5.40 -5.48
C GLY A 80 -10.71 4.41 -4.65
N PHE A 81 -9.43 4.74 -4.45
CA PHE A 81 -8.50 3.88 -3.71
C PHE A 81 -8.88 3.76 -2.23
N PRO A 82 -8.74 2.57 -1.60
CA PRO A 82 -8.91 2.37 -0.15
C PRO A 82 -7.70 2.94 0.62
N SER A 83 -7.59 4.27 0.65
CA SER A 83 -6.51 4.97 1.34
C SER A 83 -6.71 4.99 2.86
N LEU A 84 -5.64 5.26 3.60
CA LEU A 84 -5.71 5.47 5.05
C LEU A 84 -6.76 6.51 5.45
N GLN A 85 -6.96 7.54 4.62
CA GLN A 85 -7.96 8.57 4.88
C GLN A 85 -9.40 8.06 4.72
N LYS A 86 -9.65 7.06 3.87
CA LYS A 86 -10.99 6.56 3.58
C LYS A 86 -11.38 5.32 4.37
N ILE A 87 -10.41 4.44 4.67
CA ILE A 87 -10.69 3.16 5.33
C ILE A 87 -9.87 2.94 6.62
N GLY A 88 -8.90 3.80 6.91
CA GLY A 88 -7.93 3.55 7.97
C GLY A 88 -7.04 2.33 7.69
N LEU A 89 -6.49 1.75 8.77
CA LEU A 89 -5.66 0.55 8.70
C LEU A 89 -6.35 -0.66 9.36
N TRP A 90 -7.41 -0.43 10.13
CA TRP A 90 -8.05 -1.43 10.98
C TRP A 90 -9.56 -1.41 10.77
N ASN A 91 -10.17 -2.59 10.70
CA ASN A 91 -11.61 -2.79 10.85
C ASN A 91 -11.85 -3.84 11.94
N GLY A 92 -12.26 -3.39 13.14
CA GLY A 92 -12.20 -4.23 14.33
C GLY A 92 -10.76 -4.73 14.57
N ASP A 93 -10.60 -6.04 14.71
CA ASP A 93 -9.30 -6.70 14.91
C ASP A 93 -8.54 -6.99 13.59
N LEU A 94 -9.14 -6.67 12.44
CA LEU A 94 -8.54 -6.93 11.14
C LEU A 94 -7.64 -5.77 10.69
N MET A 95 -6.32 -5.99 10.70
CA MET A 95 -5.36 -5.06 10.10
C MET A 95 -5.30 -5.28 8.59
N MET A 96 -5.56 -4.23 7.80
CA MET A 96 -5.75 -4.33 6.35
C MET A 96 -4.83 -3.37 5.57
N PRO A 97 -3.51 -3.61 5.51
CA PRO A 97 -2.64 -2.89 4.59
C PRO A 97 -3.01 -3.21 3.13
N SER A 98 -3.00 -2.20 2.25
CA SER A 98 -3.31 -2.40 0.83
C SER A 98 -2.18 -3.08 0.05
N GLY A 99 -0.93 -2.84 0.43
CA GLY A 99 0.27 -3.39 -0.20
C GLY A 99 0.20 -4.87 -0.56
N PRO A 100 -0.10 -5.80 0.38
CA PRO A 100 -0.19 -7.23 0.07
C PRO A 100 -1.20 -7.57 -1.03
N VAL A 101 -2.41 -7.01 -0.95
CA VAL A 101 -3.46 -7.28 -1.94
C VAL A 101 -3.04 -6.77 -3.31
N LEU A 102 -2.51 -5.54 -3.39
CA LEU A 102 -2.03 -4.97 -4.66
C LEU A 102 -0.86 -5.76 -5.23
N LEU A 103 0.06 -6.20 -4.37
CA LEU A 103 1.19 -7.02 -4.75
C LEU A 103 0.73 -8.31 -5.44
N HIS A 104 -0.36 -8.94 -5.00
CA HIS A 104 -0.90 -10.14 -5.65
C HIS A 104 -1.57 -9.86 -6.99
N MET A 105 -2.10 -8.65 -7.22
CA MET A 105 -2.65 -8.27 -8.52
C MET A 105 -1.59 -8.24 -9.64
N ALA A 106 -0.31 -8.16 -9.28
CA ALA A 106 0.81 -8.24 -10.22
C ALA A 106 0.89 -9.57 -11.01
N ASP A 107 0.21 -10.61 -10.52
CA ASP A 107 0.30 -11.97 -11.06
C ASP A 107 -0.69 -12.22 -12.22
N TYR A 108 -1.59 -11.27 -12.49
CA TYR A 108 -2.71 -11.43 -13.42
C TYR A 108 -2.64 -10.40 -14.54
N ASP A 109 -2.00 -10.78 -15.65
CA ASP A 109 -1.70 -9.88 -16.76
C ASP A 109 -2.95 -9.27 -17.41
N GLU A 110 -4.09 -9.97 -17.37
CA GLU A 110 -5.35 -9.46 -17.90
C GLU A 110 -5.81 -8.17 -17.20
N TYR A 111 -5.39 -7.94 -15.94
CA TYR A 111 -5.71 -6.73 -15.17
C TYR A 111 -4.54 -5.75 -15.06
N GLN A 112 -3.33 -6.16 -15.42
CA GLN A 112 -2.13 -5.39 -15.16
C GLN A 112 -2.20 -4.00 -15.81
N GLN A 113 -2.56 -3.88 -17.10
CA GLN A 113 -2.58 -2.56 -17.73
C GLN A 113 -3.56 -1.58 -17.03
N TYR A 114 -4.69 -2.08 -16.54
CA TYR A 114 -5.64 -1.29 -15.75
C TYR A 114 -5.03 -0.89 -14.41
N PHE A 115 -4.52 -1.83 -13.62
CA PHE A 115 -3.97 -1.57 -12.29
C PHE A 115 -2.74 -0.67 -12.34
N LYS A 116 -1.81 -0.91 -13.27
CA LYS A 116 -0.66 -0.05 -13.52
C LYS A 116 -1.08 1.40 -13.75
N THR A 117 -2.08 1.62 -14.59
CA THR A 117 -2.54 2.98 -14.93
C THR A 117 -3.26 3.62 -13.74
N LYS A 118 -4.25 2.91 -13.18
CA LYS A 118 -5.14 3.47 -12.15
C LYS A 118 -4.43 3.68 -10.82
N ILE A 119 -3.58 2.75 -10.40
CA ILE A 119 -2.86 2.89 -9.12
C ILE A 119 -1.81 4.00 -9.22
N LEU A 120 -1.20 4.22 -10.38
CA LEU A 120 -0.30 5.36 -10.57
C LEU A 120 -1.01 6.71 -10.41
N GLU A 121 -2.28 6.82 -10.81
CA GLU A 121 -3.09 8.02 -10.52
C GLU A 121 -3.23 8.24 -9.01
N TYR A 122 -3.48 7.16 -8.25
CA TYR A 122 -3.59 7.23 -6.80
C TYR A 122 -2.26 7.48 -6.09
N VAL A 123 -1.13 7.08 -6.68
CA VAL A 123 0.19 7.49 -6.20
C VAL A 123 0.37 8.99 -6.37
N LYS A 124 -0.03 9.54 -7.52
CA LYS A 124 0.06 10.98 -7.80
C LYS A 124 -0.89 11.82 -6.94
N SER A 125 -2.06 11.30 -6.57
CA SER A 125 -2.99 11.97 -5.64
C SER A 125 -2.57 11.87 -4.17
N GLY A 126 -1.65 10.96 -3.84
CA GLY A 126 -1.25 10.66 -2.45
C GLY A 126 -2.14 9.64 -1.74
N ASP A 127 -3.11 9.04 -2.43
CA ASP A 127 -3.97 7.99 -1.87
C ASP A 127 -3.25 6.64 -1.73
N CYS A 128 -2.31 6.33 -2.62
CA CYS A 128 -1.53 5.09 -2.63
C CYS A 128 -0.06 5.37 -2.29
N PRO A 129 0.53 4.67 -1.30
CA PRO A 129 1.96 4.75 -1.04
C PRO A 129 2.78 4.36 -2.29
N PRO A 130 3.76 5.17 -2.73
CA PRO A 130 4.58 4.85 -3.90
C PRO A 130 5.25 3.48 -3.85
N ARG A 131 5.59 3.02 -2.64
CA ARG A 131 6.24 1.72 -2.42
C ARG A 131 5.33 0.55 -2.80
N ASP A 132 4.03 0.64 -2.55
CA ASP A 132 3.08 -0.44 -2.81
C ASP A 132 2.88 -0.61 -4.32
N TYR A 133 2.72 0.50 -5.04
CA TYR A 133 2.70 0.52 -6.51
C TYR A 133 4.01 -0.04 -7.09
N ALA A 134 5.16 0.44 -6.61
CA ALA A 134 6.46 -0.02 -7.08
C ALA A 134 6.65 -1.53 -6.86
N ALA A 135 6.18 -2.08 -5.74
CA ALA A 135 6.28 -3.50 -5.45
C ALA A 135 5.41 -4.35 -6.38
N MET A 136 4.19 -3.89 -6.69
CA MET A 136 3.33 -4.52 -7.70
C MET A 136 4.03 -4.56 -9.07
N ILE A 137 4.62 -3.45 -9.52
CA ILE A 137 5.32 -3.40 -10.81
C ILE A 137 6.55 -4.31 -10.83
N ASP A 138 7.41 -4.22 -9.81
CA ASP A 138 8.63 -5.03 -9.75
C ASP A 138 8.32 -6.53 -9.65
N ARG A 139 7.23 -6.92 -8.98
CA ARG A 139 6.79 -8.32 -8.95
C ARG A 139 6.35 -8.80 -10.33
N ASN A 140 5.55 -8.01 -11.06
CA ASN A 140 5.17 -8.35 -12.42
C ASN A 140 6.43 -8.43 -13.33
N ASP A 141 7.39 -7.52 -13.17
CA ASP A 141 8.68 -7.60 -13.87
C ASP A 141 9.44 -8.89 -13.54
N SER A 142 9.45 -9.29 -12.27
CA SER A 142 10.05 -10.56 -11.82
C SER A 142 9.42 -11.77 -12.51
N HIS A 143 8.09 -11.82 -12.57
CA HIS A 143 7.34 -12.90 -13.22
C HIS A 143 7.68 -13.02 -14.71
N HIS A 144 7.96 -11.89 -15.35
CA HIS A 144 8.32 -11.79 -16.76
C HIS A 144 9.83 -11.80 -17.01
N LYS A 145 10.65 -12.05 -15.99
CA LYS A 145 12.13 -12.05 -16.07
C LYS A 145 12.69 -10.72 -16.62
N ARG A 146 12.00 -9.62 -16.35
CA ARG A 146 12.43 -8.25 -16.68
C ARG A 146 13.23 -7.65 -15.52
N PRO A 147 14.19 -6.76 -15.79
CA PRO A 147 14.85 -6.00 -14.73
C PRO A 147 13.84 -5.19 -13.93
N TYR A 148 14.12 -4.95 -12.64
CA TYR A 148 13.23 -4.15 -11.79
C TYR A 148 13.12 -2.71 -12.27
N THR A 149 11.88 -2.22 -12.33
CA THR A 149 11.59 -0.84 -12.68
C THR A 149 11.94 0.11 -11.52
N TYR A 150 11.68 -0.29 -10.27
CA TYR A 150 11.85 0.54 -9.07
C TYR A 150 12.78 -0.06 -8.01
N GLY A 151 12.99 -1.37 -8.01
CA GLY A 151 13.89 -2.07 -7.07
C GLY A 151 13.41 -2.05 -5.61
N VAL A 152 12.16 -2.43 -5.35
CA VAL A 152 11.57 -2.48 -4.00
C VAL A 152 11.10 -3.88 -3.57
N TYR A 153 10.92 -4.83 -4.49
CA TYR A 153 10.28 -6.12 -4.20
C TYR A 153 11.21 -7.12 -3.50
N GLN A 154 12.25 -7.64 -4.17
CA GLN A 154 13.17 -8.64 -3.62
C GLN A 154 14.64 -8.20 -3.79
N GLY A 155 15.03 -7.17 -3.03
CA GLY A 155 16.41 -6.68 -3.03
C GLY A 155 16.84 -5.99 -4.33
N TYR A 156 18.15 -5.88 -4.54
CA TYR A 156 18.76 -5.10 -5.64
C TYR A 156 19.38 -5.97 -6.74
N GLU A 157 19.28 -7.29 -6.63
CA GLU A 157 19.96 -8.24 -7.53
C GLU A 157 19.47 -8.16 -8.98
N ASN A 158 18.19 -7.85 -9.18
CA ASN A 158 17.60 -7.70 -10.52
C ASN A 158 17.65 -6.26 -11.07
N ILE A 159 18.50 -5.39 -10.48
CA ILE A 159 18.74 -4.03 -10.98
C ILE A 159 19.91 -4.06 -11.97
N LYS A 160 19.63 -3.79 -13.24
CA LYS A 160 20.67 -3.68 -14.28
C LYS A 160 21.22 -2.26 -14.46
N ASP A 161 20.36 -1.25 -14.29
CA ASP A 161 20.72 0.16 -14.45
C ASP A 161 20.17 0.96 -13.26
N SER A 162 21.04 1.24 -12.30
CA SER A 162 20.68 2.00 -11.10
C SER A 162 20.31 3.46 -11.40
N ALA A 163 20.82 4.06 -12.49
CA ALA A 163 20.51 5.43 -12.86
C ALA A 163 19.07 5.51 -13.38
N THR A 164 18.67 4.59 -14.25
CA THR A 164 17.27 4.48 -14.72
C THR A 164 16.31 4.16 -13.57
N VAL A 165 16.66 3.21 -12.70
CA VAL A 165 15.84 2.91 -11.51
C VAL A 165 15.68 4.14 -10.61
N ASN A 166 16.75 4.90 -10.35
CA ASN A 166 16.65 6.14 -9.55
C ASN A 166 15.79 7.21 -10.21
N ARG A 167 15.81 7.34 -11.54
CA ARG A 167 14.90 8.25 -12.28
C ARG A 167 13.43 7.81 -12.12
N ASN A 168 13.15 6.53 -12.27
CA ASN A 168 11.81 5.98 -12.08
C ASN A 168 11.33 6.16 -10.63
N ARG A 169 12.17 5.87 -9.64
CA ARG A 169 11.86 6.09 -8.23
C ARG A 169 11.48 7.54 -7.96
N LYS A 170 12.26 8.50 -8.48
CA LYS A 170 11.97 9.92 -8.35
C LYS A 170 10.62 10.31 -8.96
N SER A 171 10.23 9.72 -10.10
CA SER A 171 8.98 10.10 -10.80
C SER A 171 7.71 9.71 -10.04
N ILE A 172 7.81 8.79 -9.08
CA ILE A 172 6.70 8.39 -8.20
C ILE A 172 6.91 8.81 -6.73
N GLY A 173 7.93 9.60 -6.42
CA GLY A 173 8.18 10.09 -5.07
C GLY A 173 8.94 9.12 -4.15
N LEU A 174 9.58 8.08 -4.69
CA LEU A 174 10.50 7.22 -3.92
C LEU A 174 11.90 7.85 -3.81
N PRO A 175 12.59 7.68 -2.67
CA PRO A 175 13.99 8.09 -2.53
C PRO A 175 14.89 7.27 -3.46
N SER A 176 16.08 7.78 -3.81
CA SER A 176 17.08 6.99 -4.54
C SER A 176 17.46 5.71 -3.77
N LEU A 177 18.00 4.70 -4.47
CA LEU A 177 18.41 3.43 -3.86
C LEU A 177 19.38 3.64 -2.68
N LYS A 178 20.40 4.49 -2.87
CA LYS A 178 21.38 4.83 -1.83
C LYS A 178 20.74 5.53 -0.64
N HIS A 179 19.82 6.47 -0.88
CA HIS A 179 19.13 7.17 0.20
C HIS A 179 18.16 6.25 0.95
N ALA A 180 17.48 5.34 0.26
CA ALA A 180 16.64 4.32 0.88
C ALA A 180 17.45 3.43 1.84
N GLN A 181 18.65 3.00 1.43
CA GLN A 181 19.57 2.25 2.29
C GLN A 181 19.99 3.04 3.54
N TRP A 182 20.18 4.37 3.42
CA TRP A 182 20.49 5.21 4.57
C TRP A 182 19.32 5.30 5.54
N ILE A 183 18.10 5.49 5.04
CA ILE A 183 16.88 5.46 5.88
C ILE A 183 16.78 4.14 6.62
N THR A 184 16.99 3.01 5.94
CA THR A 184 16.94 1.69 6.57
C THR A 184 18.04 1.53 7.63
N LYS A 185 19.27 1.94 7.34
CA LYS A 185 20.38 1.87 8.31
C LYS A 185 20.10 2.73 9.54
N ASP A 186 19.57 3.93 9.34
CA ASP A 186 19.20 4.84 10.42
C ASP A 186 18.14 4.23 11.33
N PHE A 187 17.08 3.64 10.76
CA PHE A 187 16.04 2.93 11.51
C PHE A 187 16.59 1.79 12.39
N PHE A 188 17.65 1.11 11.94
CA PHE A 188 18.28 0.02 12.70
C PHE A 188 19.43 0.45 13.62
N LYS A 189 19.86 1.71 13.58
CA LYS A 189 20.80 2.25 14.56
C LYS A 189 20.04 2.47 15.87
N LYS A 190 20.17 1.51 16.78
CA LYS A 190 19.84 1.69 18.19
C LYS A 190 20.96 2.45 18.89
#